data_AF-A0A5J4X730-F1
#
_entry.id   AF-A0A5J4X730-F1
#
_cell.length_a   1.000
_cell.length_b   1.000
_cell.length_c   1.000
_cell.angle_alpha   90.00
_cell.angle_beta   90.00
_cell.angle_gamma   90.00
#
_symmetry.space_group_name_H-M   'P 1'
#
loop_
_entity.id
_entity.type
_entity.pdbx_description
1 polymer ?
#
loop_
_entity_poly.entity_id
_entity_poly.type
_entity_poly.pdbx_seq_one_letter_code
_entity_poly.pdbx_strand_id
1 'polypeptide(L)' 'MHRCHGTGNVVKEKDRCKKCAGEKILTIEKEFTVFIQPGQQDGDTLTFEGEGNQVKDNDIKEEDISDV' A
#
# COMPACT_ATOMS: atom_id res chain seq x y z
N MET A 1 23.76 -17.68 3.08
CA MET A 1 22.31 -17.37 3.01
C MET A 1 21.90 -16.71 4.33
N HIS A 2 21.75 -15.38 4.36
CA HIS A 2 21.41 -14.66 5.58
C HIS A 2 19.92 -14.82 5.93
N ARG A 3 19.61 -15.26 7.16
CA ARG A 3 18.24 -15.51 7.65
C ARG A 3 17.38 -14.23 7.83
N CYS A 4 17.96 -13.05 7.60
CA CYS A 4 17.31 -11.76 7.83
C CYS A 4 16.69 -11.14 6.58
N HIS A 5 16.85 -11.76 5.39
CA HIS A 5 16.28 -11.25 4.14
C HIS A 5 16.60 -9.76 3.84
N GLY A 6 17.74 -9.25 4.30
CA GLY A 6 18.15 -7.85 4.08
C GLY A 6 17.56 -6.84 5.07
N THR A 7 16.70 -7.25 6.01
CA THR A 7 16.07 -6.35 7.00
C THR A 7 16.94 -6.02 8.21
N GLY A 8 18.11 -6.66 8.33
CA GLY A 8 19.00 -6.55 9.50
C GLY A 8 18.46 -7.20 10.79
N ASN A 9 17.21 -7.66 10.80
CA ASN A 9 16.54 -8.20 11.97
C ASN A 9 15.94 -9.58 11.68
N VAL A 10 15.90 -10.45 12.69
CA VAL A 10 15.24 -11.77 12.59
C VAL A 10 14.22 -11.88 13.71
N VAL A 11 12.94 -11.87 13.35
CA VAL A 11 11.83 -12.07 14.29
C VAL A 11 11.65 -13.57 14.52
N LYS A 12 11.62 -13.99 15.79
CA LYS A 12 11.35 -15.39 16.16
C LYS A 12 9.96 -15.79 15.67
N GLU A 13 9.79 -17.02 15.22
CA GLU A 13 8.52 -17.57 14.69
C GLU A 13 7.30 -17.21 15.55
N LYS A 14 7.43 -17.39 16.87
CA LYS A 14 6.39 -17.13 17.88
C LYS A 14 6.03 -15.64 18.04
N ASP A 15 6.94 -14.75 17.68
CA ASP A 15 6.82 -13.30 17.87
C ASP A 15 6.48 -12.60 16.53
N ARG A 16 6.34 -13.36 15.42
CA ARG A 16 5.92 -12.82 14.13
C ARG A 16 4.47 -12.34 14.20
N CYS A 17 4.21 -11.17 13.62
CA CYS A 17 2.86 -10.70 13.43
C CYS A 17 2.07 -11.73 12.62
N LYS A 18 0.89 -12.14 13.12
CA LYS A 18 0.07 -13.16 12.44
C LYS A 18 -0.48 -12.70 11.09
N LYS A 19 -0.64 -11.39 10.89
CA LYS A 19 -1.20 -10.82 9.66
C LYS A 19 -0.16 -10.75 8.55
N CYS A 20 1.01 -10.18 8.83
CA CYS A 20 2.07 -9.98 7.82
C CYS A 20 3.21 -11.00 7.90
N ALA A 21 3.15 -11.97 8.83
CA ALA A 21 4.21 -12.96 9.06
C ALA A 21 5.62 -12.38 9.31
N GLY A 22 5.72 -11.12 9.76
CA GLY A 22 6.98 -10.42 9.95
C GLY A 22 7.47 -9.66 8.71
N GLU A 23 6.72 -9.69 7.62
CA GLU A 23 7.04 -8.98 6.37
C GLU A 23 6.75 -7.48 6.43
N LYS A 24 6.04 -6.96 7.43
CA LYS A 24 5.69 -5.53 7.57
C LYS A 24 4.89 -4.90 6.41
N ILE A 25 4.41 -5.70 5.46
CA ILE A 25 3.46 -5.31 4.40
C ILE A 25 2.28 -6.29 4.41
N LEU A 26 1.10 -5.80 4.03
CA LEU A 26 -0.09 -6.58 3.72
C LEU A 26 -0.57 -6.20 2.31
N THR A 27 -0.96 -7.20 1.52
CA THR A 27 -1.69 -6.96 0.27
C THR A 27 -3.16 -6.77 0.61
N ILE A 28 -3.74 -5.63 0.23
CA ILE A 28 -5.12 -5.26 0.53
C ILE A 28 -5.82 -4.96 -0.80
N GLU A 29 -7.01 -5.51 -0.97
CA GLU A 29 -7.92 -5.15 -2.05
C GLU A 29 -8.97 -4.16 -1.49
N LYS A 30 -9.12 -3.00 -2.14
CA LYS A 30 -10.06 -1.94 -1.75
C LYS A 30 -10.96 -1.62 -2.95
N GLU A 31 -12.26 -1.51 -2.70
CA GLU A 31 -13.24 -1.07 -3.70
C GLU A 31 -13.57 0.41 -3.46
N PHE A 32 -13.49 1.22 -4.53
CA PHE A 32 -13.84 2.64 -4.49
C PHE A 32 -15.07 2.88 -5.37
N THR A 33 -16.06 3.61 -4.84
CA THR A 33 -17.23 4.04 -5.60
C THR A 33 -17.03 5.45 -6.11
N VAL A 34 -16.94 5.60 -7.42
CA VAL A 34 -16.77 6.89 -8.10
C VAL A 34 -18.09 7.37 -8.68
N PHE A 35 -18.41 8.65 -8.47
CA PHE A 35 -19.59 9.29 -9.04
C PHE A 35 -19.18 10.33 -10.07
N ILE A 36 -19.46 10.05 -11.35
CA ILE A 36 -19.23 11.01 -12.43
C ILE A 36 -20.38 12.01 -12.49
N GLN A 37 -20.08 13.29 -12.33
CA GLN A 37 -21.08 14.35 -12.34
C GLN A 37 -21.43 14.78 -13.78
N PRO A 38 -22.69 15.16 -14.06
CA PRO A 38 -23.06 15.70 -15.38
C PRO A 38 -22.25 16.94 -15.72
N GLY A 39 -21.54 16.91 -16.85
CA GLY A 39 -20.69 18.01 -17.31
C GLY A 39 -19.19 17.83 -17.02
N GLN A 40 -18.77 16.71 -16.42
CA GLN A 40 -17.35 16.34 -16.40
C GLN A 40 -16.82 16.15 -17.82
N GLN A 41 -15.61 16.65 -18.06
CA GLN A 41 -14.94 16.61 -19.35
C GLN A 41 -14.13 15.31 -19.49
N ASP A 42 -13.90 14.93 -20.74
CA ASP A 42 -12.98 13.85 -21.08
C ASP A 42 -11.56 14.21 -20.56
N GLY A 43 -10.98 13.32 -19.75
CA GLY A 43 -9.68 13.53 -19.10
C GLY A 43 -9.72 14.13 -17.70
N ASP A 44 -10.90 14.36 -17.11
CA ASP A 44 -11.01 14.73 -15.69
C ASP A 44 -10.47 13.61 -14.80
N THR A 45 -9.35 13.87 -14.10
CA THR A 45 -8.71 12.88 -13.22
C THR A 45 -9.33 12.88 -11.82
N LEU A 46 -9.63 11.68 -11.30
CA LEU A 46 -10.00 11.50 -9.89
C LEU A 46 -8.78 11.00 -9.10
N THR A 47 -8.38 11.75 -8.08
CA THR A 47 -7.23 11.40 -7.23
C THR A 47 -7.69 10.89 -5.87
N PHE A 48 -7.21 9.71 -5.49
CA PHE A 48 -7.34 9.12 -4.16
C PHE A 48 -6.03 9.32 -3.40
N GLU A 49 -6.01 10.30 -2.51
CA GLU A 49 -4.82 10.67 -1.77
C GLU A 49 -4.34 9.53 -0.85
N GLY A 50 -3.06 9.18 -0.94
CA GLY A 50 -2.44 8.17 -0.07
C GLY A 50 -2.94 6.73 -0.25
N GLU A 51 -3.74 6.44 -1.28
CA GLU A 51 -4.21 5.07 -1.54
C GLU A 51 -3.19 4.20 -2.29
N GLY A 52 -2.03 4.77 -2.64
CA GLY A 52 -0.95 4.07 -3.32
C GLY A 52 -0.28 2.98 -2.49
N ASN A 53 0.61 2.22 -3.14
CA ASN A 53 1.31 1.11 -2.49
C ASN A 53 2.26 1.59 -1.40
N GLN A 54 2.11 1.04 -0.20
CA GLN A 54 3.02 1.29 0.91
C GLN A 54 4.26 0.38 0.84
N VAL A 55 5.45 0.96 1.09
CA VAL A 55 6.74 0.25 1.08
C VAL A 55 7.26 0.05 2.51
N LYS A 56 7.98 -1.07 2.76
CA LYS A 56 8.56 -1.41 4.08
C LYS A 56 9.62 -0.39 4.49
N ASP A 57 9.65 -0.06 5.78
CA ASP A 57 10.78 0.58 6.47
C ASP A 57 11.25 1.92 5.87
N ASN A 58 10.34 2.68 5.26
CA ASN A 58 10.64 3.98 4.66
C ASN A 58 9.72 5.08 5.24
N ASP A 59 10.27 6.27 5.46
CA ASP A 59 9.53 7.53 5.68
C ASP A 59 8.85 8.05 4.39
N ILE A 60 8.79 7.22 3.34
CA ILE A 60 8.17 7.54 2.05
C ILE A 60 6.66 7.54 2.27
N LYS A 61 6.05 8.71 2.03
CA LYS A 61 4.60 8.86 2.05
C LYS A 61 4.00 8.10 0.88
N GLU A 62 2.84 7.52 1.11
CA GLU A 62 2.04 6.86 0.07
C GLU A 62 1.81 7.81 -1.11
N GLU A 63 1.90 7.29 -2.33
CA GLU A 63 1.58 8.05 -3.54
C GLU A 63 0.06 8.09 -3.75
N ASP A 64 -0.42 9.06 -4.50
CA ASP A 64 -1.84 9.16 -4.84
C ASP A 64 -2.18 8.22 -5.99
N ILE A 65 -3.33 7.54 -5.91
CA ILE A 65 -3.87 6.77 -7.04
C ILE A 65 -4.77 7.69 -7.85
N SER A 66 -4.47 7.87 -9.13
CA SER A 66 -5.32 8.57 -10.08
C SER A 66 -6.10 7.60 -10.95
N ASP A 67 -7.42 7.73 -11.04
CA ASP A 67 -8.28 7.05 -12.01
C ASP A 67 -8.64 8.04 -13.14
N VAL A 68 -8.67 7.54 -14.39
CA VAL A 68 -8.91 8.33 -15.63
C VAL A 68 -10.17 7.85 -16.33
#